data_AF-A0A7J3J5D1-F1
#
_entry.id   AF-A0A7J3J5D1-F1
#
_cell.length_a   1.000
_cell.length_b   1.000
_cell.length_c   1.000
_cell.angle_alpha   90.00
_cell.angle_beta   90.00
_cell.angle_gamma   90.00
#
_symmetry.space_group_name_H-M   'P 1'
#
loop_
_entity.id
_entity.type
_entity.pdbx_description
1 polymer ?
#
loop_
_entity_poly.entity_id
_entity_poly.type
_entity_poly.pdbx_seq_one_letter_code
_entity_poly.pdbx_strand_id
1 'polypeptide(L)'
;MLVGLMSDTHDCLPMVEKAIKRFNEEGVELVLHAGDYVAPFVIPKFKDLKAKLIGVFGNNDGDRELLKKRFSENPKLEIRGNFAEIR
;
A
#
# COMPACT_ATOMS: atom_id res chain seq x y z
N MET A 1 -19.29 -1.12 -3.52
CA MET A 1 -17.92 -0.99 -3.01
C MET A 1 -16.98 -1.90 -3.76
N LEU A 2 -16.02 -1.32 -4.48
CA LEU A 2 -14.95 -2.07 -5.14
C LEU A 2 -13.71 -2.11 -4.24
N VAL A 3 -13.13 -3.29 -4.08
CA VAL A 3 -11.92 -3.52 -3.28
C VAL A 3 -10.79 -3.97 -4.20
N GLY A 4 -9.68 -3.25 -4.18
CA GLY A 4 -8.45 -3.62 -4.87
C GLY A 4 -7.56 -4.49 -3.99
N LEU A 5 -6.95 -5.51 -4.58
CA LEU A 5 -5.97 -6.35 -3.90
C LEU A 5 -4.62 -6.22 -4.61
N MET A 6 -3.55 -6.10 -3.84
CA MET A 6 -2.17 -6.13 -4.34
C MET A 6 -1.21 -6.69 -3.29
N SER A 7 -0.01 -7.06 -3.71
CA SER A 7 1.07 -7.59 -2.87
C SER A 7 2.37 -7.48 -3.63
N ASP A 8 3.50 -7.70 -2.96
CA ASP A 8 4.78 -8.01 -3.59
C ASP A 8 5.20 -6.95 -4.61
N THR A 9 5.14 -5.67 -4.20
CA THR A 9 5.54 -4.59 -5.12
C THR A 9 7.03 -4.54 -5.32
N HIS A 10 7.84 -5.01 -4.36
CA HIS A 10 9.29 -5.18 -4.46
C HIS A 10 10.00 -4.03 -5.20
N ASP A 11 9.87 -2.80 -4.69
CA ASP A 11 10.49 -1.60 -5.28
C ASP A 11 10.07 -1.26 -6.73
N CYS A 12 9.13 -1.99 -7.33
CA CYS A 12 8.75 -1.89 -8.74
C CYS A 12 7.82 -0.69 -8.99
N LEU A 13 8.37 0.53 -8.85
CA LEU A 13 7.62 1.78 -8.97
C LEU A 13 6.74 1.89 -10.24
N PRO A 14 7.19 1.46 -11.44
CA PRO A 14 6.33 1.52 -12.62
C PRO A 14 5.05 0.68 -12.49
N MET A 15 5.14 -0.47 -11.82
CA MET A 15 3.98 -1.34 -11.59
C MET A 15 3.08 -0.82 -10.49
N VAL A 16 3.66 -0.23 -9.43
CA VAL A 16 2.90 0.48 -8.38
C VAL A 16 2.08 1.62 -8.99
N GLU A 17 2.71 2.47 -9.81
CA GLU A 17 2.04 3.59 -10.47
C GLU A 17 0.93 3.12 -11.43
N LYS A 18 1.18 2.04 -12.18
CA LYS A 18 0.18 1.42 -13.06
C LYS A 18 -1.01 0.86 -12.28
N ALA A 19 -0.77 0.19 -11.14
CA ALA A 19 -1.82 -0.33 -10.28
C ALA A 19 -2.66 0.81 -9.67
N ILE A 20 -2.01 1.86 -9.15
CA ILE A 20 -2.69 3.05 -8.63
C ILE A 20 -3.59 3.68 -9.69
N LYS A 21 -3.08 3.88 -10.91
CA LYS A 21 -3.87 4.41 -12.02
C LYS A 21 -5.11 3.54 -12.28
N ARG A 22 -4.92 2.22 -12.36
CA ARG A 22 -6.01 1.27 -12.61
C ARG A 22 -7.07 1.30 -11.50
N PHE A 23 -6.66 1.30 -10.23
CA PHE A 23 -7.59 1.38 -9.10
C PHE A 23 -8.39 2.68 -9.10
N ASN A 24 -7.73 3.80 -9.44
CA ASN A 24 -8.40 5.10 -9.54
C ASN A 24 -9.41 5.16 -10.69
N GLU A 25 -9.09 4.57 -11.85
CA GLU A 25 -9.98 4.51 -13.03
C GLU A 25 -11.21 3.64 -12.78
N GLU A 26 -11.03 2.51 -12.08
CA GLU A 26 -12.11 1.59 -11.73
C GLU A 26 -12.97 2.07 -10.55
N GLY A 27 -12.61 3.19 -9.91
CA GLY A 27 -13.37 3.71 -8.77
C GLY A 27 -13.26 2.82 -7.52
N VAL A 28 -12.10 2.20 -7.28
CA VAL A 28 -11.82 1.43 -6.07
C VAL A 28 -11.89 2.35 -4.84
N GLU A 29 -12.57 1.90 -3.80
CA GLU A 29 -12.76 2.66 -2.56
C GLU A 29 -11.78 2.23 -1.45
N LEU A 30 -11.35 0.97 -1.47
CA LEU A 30 -10.39 0.38 -0.54
C LEU A 30 -9.39 -0.51 -1.28
N VAL A 31 -8.09 -0.36 -0.99
CA VAL A 31 -7.02 -1.24 -1.45
C VAL A 31 -6.43 -1.98 -0.25
N LEU A 32 -6.26 -3.29 -0.39
CA LEU A 32 -5.54 -4.13 0.57
C LEU A 32 -4.20 -4.53 -0.02
N HIS A 33 -3.12 -4.32 0.74
CA HIS A 33 -1.77 -4.69 0.35
C HIS A 33 -1.21 -5.77 1.27
N ALA A 34 -0.93 -6.97 0.73
CA ALA A 34 -0.56 -8.15 1.54
C ALA A 34 0.91 -8.18 2.01
N GLY A 35 1.70 -7.19 1.63
CA GLY A 35 3.05 -6.97 2.15
C GLY A 35 4.10 -6.97 1.05
N ASP A 36 5.37 -6.97 1.44
CA ASP A 36 6.53 -6.93 0.54
C ASP A 36 6.49 -5.69 -0.37
N TYR A 37 6.40 -4.52 0.28
CA TYR A 37 6.59 -3.24 -0.42
C TYR A 37 8.03 -3.17 -0.95
N VAL A 38 8.94 -3.50 -0.03
CA VAL A 38 10.40 -3.29 -0.02
C VAL A 38 10.76 -1.83 -0.22
N ALA A 39 11.81 -1.38 0.47
CA ALA A 39 12.25 0.01 0.70
C ALA A 39 11.17 1.10 0.97
N PRO A 40 11.34 1.92 2.03
CA PRO A 40 10.35 2.95 2.38
C PRO A 40 10.06 4.01 1.31
N PHE A 41 10.87 4.13 0.24
CA PHE A 41 10.62 5.07 -0.84
C PHE A 41 9.43 4.70 -1.73
N VAL A 42 8.93 3.46 -1.66
CA VAL A 42 7.73 3.03 -2.39
C VAL A 42 6.50 3.74 -1.85
N ILE A 43 6.41 3.93 -0.54
CA ILE A 43 5.20 4.44 0.14
C ILE A 43 4.76 5.82 -0.35
N PRO A 44 5.66 6.82 -0.54
CA PRO A 44 5.30 8.10 -1.15
C PRO A 44 4.61 8.03 -2.51
N LYS A 45 4.75 6.95 -3.30
CA LYS A 45 4.03 6.80 -4.58
C LYS A 45 2.52 6.63 -4.40
N PHE A 46 2.09 6.06 -3.27
CA PHE A 46 0.66 5.89 -2.96
C PHE A 46 -0.06 7.21 -2.62
N LYS A 47 0.63 8.37 -2.63
CA LYS A 47 -0.03 9.68 -2.49
C LYS A 47 -1.12 9.91 -3.54
N ASP A 48 -0.92 9.38 -4.75
CA ASP A 48 -1.81 9.56 -5.91
C ASP A 48 -2.97 8.55 -5.91
N LEU A 49 -2.97 7.56 -5.01
CA LEU A 49 -4.08 6.63 -4.82
C LEU A 49 -5.25 7.37 -4.16
N LYS A 50 -6.43 7.36 -4.79
CA LYS A 50 -7.64 7.99 -4.25
C LYS A 50 -8.29 7.15 -3.14
N ALA A 51 -8.25 5.83 -3.30
CA ALA A 51 -8.76 4.86 -2.34
C ALA A 51 -8.03 4.95 -0.98
N LYS A 52 -8.68 4.48 0.09
CA LYS A 52 -7.99 4.13 1.33
C LYS A 52 -7.11 2.91 1.07
N LEU A 53 -5.90 2.85 1.62
CA LEU A 53 -5.05 1.66 1.58
C LEU A 53 -4.84 1.12 2.99
N ILE A 54 -5.08 -0.17 3.18
CA ILE A 54 -4.73 -0.91 4.40
C ILE A 54 -3.73 -2.01 4.04
N GLY A 55 -2.56 -1.93 4.64
CA GLY A 55 -1.44 -2.82 4.39
C GLY A 55 -1.07 -3.67 5.60
N VAL A 56 -0.35 -4.76 5.36
CA VAL A 56 0.41 -5.49 6.39
C VAL A 56 1.89 -5.56 5.98
N PHE A 57 2.77 -5.92 6.91
CA PHE A 57 4.17 -6.21 6.59
C PHE A 57 4.30 -7.59 5.94
N GLY A 58 5.13 -7.65 4.89
CA GLY A 58 5.69 -8.89 4.39
C GLY A 58 6.99 -9.26 5.09
N ASN A 59 7.56 -10.41 4.70
CA ASN A 59 8.80 -10.91 5.27
C ASN A 59 10.04 -10.20 4.71
N ASN A 60 9.94 -9.52 3.56
CA ASN A 60 11.02 -8.75 2.96
C ASN A 60 11.02 -7.27 3.40
N ASP A 61 10.00 -6.82 4.13
CA ASP A 61 9.92 -5.46 4.68
C ASP A 61 10.85 -5.30 5.89
N GLY A 62 12.11 -4.93 5.61
CA GLY A 62 13.17 -4.79 6.61
C GLY A 62 13.03 -3.55 7.51
N ASP A 63 12.98 -2.35 6.92
CA ASP A 63 12.87 -1.10 7.69
C ASP A 63 11.41 -0.78 8.04
N ARG A 64 10.87 -1.58 8.97
CA ARG A 64 9.48 -1.48 9.42
C ARG A 64 9.15 -0.14 10.08
N GLU A 65 10.09 0.45 10.80
CA GLU A 65 9.87 1.73 11.48
C GLU A 65 9.80 2.88 10.48
N LEU A 66 10.70 2.94 9.50
CA LEU A 66 10.60 3.95 8.46
C LEU A 66 9.38 3.69 7.56
N LEU A 67 9.01 2.43 7.26
CA LEU A 67 7.75 2.12 6.58
C LEU A 67 6.55 2.71 7.34
N LYS A 68 6.40 2.43 8.65
CA LYS A 68 5.33 3.01 9.47
C LYS A 68 5.32 4.54 9.41
N LYS A 69 6.50 5.16 9.53
CA LYS A 69 6.65 6.61 9.42
C LYS A 69 6.12 7.11 8.07
N ARG A 70 6.53 6.49 6.96
CA ARG A 70 6.07 6.88 5.61
C ARG A 70 4.57 6.67 5.42
N PHE A 71 4.00 5.60 5.97
CA PHE A 71 2.55 5.39 5.97
C PHE A 71 1.84 6.53 6.70
N SER A 72 2.36 6.95 7.87
CA SER A 72 1.77 8.05 8.66
C SER A 72 1.82 9.42 7.99
N GLU A 73 2.67 9.61 6.96
CA GLU A 73 2.75 10.86 6.19
C GLU A 73 1.49 11.11 5.33
N ASN A 74 0.61 10.11 5.16
CA ASN A 74 -0.63 10.24 4.37
C ASN A 74 -1.81 9.60 5.11
N PRO A 75 -2.88 10.36 5.45
CA PRO A 75 -4.01 9.88 6.26
C PRO A 75 -4.84 8.77 5.58
N LYS A 76 -4.69 8.55 4.27
CA LYS A 76 -5.35 7.46 3.54
C LYS A 76 -4.63 6.12 3.68
N LEU A 77 -3.38 6.11 4.15
CA LEU A 77 -2.56 4.92 4.24
C LEU A 77 -2.53 4.43 5.69
N GLU A 78 -2.73 3.14 5.86
CA GLU A 78 -2.70 2.49 7.17
C GLU A 78 -1.90 1.18 7.03
N ILE A 79 -0.96 0.93 7.94
CA ILE A 79 -0.24 -0.35 8.00
C ILE A 79 -0.50 -1.03 9.35
N ARG A 80 -0.93 -2.29 9.29
CA ARG A 80 -1.42 -3.09 10.42
C ARG A 80 -0.56 -4.33 10.61
N GLY A 81 0.51 -4.20 11.39
CA GLY A 81 1.31 -5.35 11.84
C GLY A 81 1.60 -6.39 10.73
N ASN A 82 1.58 -7.68 11.09
CA ASN A 82 1.77 -8.78 10.14
C ASN A 82 0.45 -9.38 9.64
N PHE A 83 -0.68 -9.00 10.24
CA PHE A 83 -1.99 -9.54 9.93
C PHE A 83 -3.05 -8.48 10.24
N ALA A 84 -4.07 -8.42 9.38
CA ALA A 84 -5.18 -7.50 9.52
C ALA A 84 -6.50 -8.18 9.17
N GLU A 85 -7.49 -7.99 10.04
CA GLU A 85 -8.89 -8.24 9.73
C GLU A 85 -9.56 -6.90 9.38
N ILE A 86 -10.38 -6.90 8.34
CA ILE A 86 -11.20 -5.75 7.94
C ILE A 86 -12.66 -6.13 8.19
N ARG A 87 -13.40 -5.25 8.86
CA ARG A 87 -14.83 -5.40 9.17
C ARG A 87 -15.61 -4.25 8.58
#